data_AF-A0A380N855-F1
#
_entry.id   AF-A0A380N855-F1
#
_cell.length_a   1.000
_cell.length_b   1.000
_cell.length_c   1.000
_cell.angle_alpha   90.00
_cell.angle_beta   90.00
_cell.angle_gamma   90.00
#
_symmetry.space_group_name_H-M   'P 1'
#
loop_
_entity.id
_entity.type
_entity.pdbx_description
1 polymer ?
#
loop_
_entity_poly.entity_id
_entity_poly.type
_entity_poly.pdbx_seq_one_letter_code
_entity_poly.pdbx_strand_id
1 'polypeptide(L)'
;MADKPSVLFVCVHNAGRSQMAAAWLTHLAGDRIEVRSAGSNPGDQVNPAAVEAMAEVGIDISAETPKILTIDAVRESDVCITMGCGDTCPVFPGKRYLDWKPRTRPARASRPFAPSATRSRPSSRA
;
A
#
# COMPACT_ATOMS: atom_id res chain seq x y z
N MET A 1 -15.78 -24.91 -9.26
CA MET A 1 -14.56 -24.43 -8.56
C MET A 1 -15.01 -23.28 -7.71
N ALA A 2 -14.68 -23.26 -6.41
CA ALA A 2 -14.98 -22.06 -5.62
C ALA A 2 -14.07 -20.95 -6.16
N ASP A 3 -14.66 -19.88 -6.67
CA ASP A 3 -13.89 -18.73 -7.13
C ASP A 3 -13.03 -18.20 -5.98
N LYS A 4 -11.79 -17.86 -6.30
CA LYS A 4 -10.81 -17.38 -5.32
C LYS A 4 -11.33 -16.07 -4.72
N PRO A 5 -11.42 -15.94 -3.38
CA PRO A 5 -11.88 -14.70 -2.79
C PRO A 5 -11.05 -13.51 -3.25
N SER A 6 -11.70 -12.39 -3.54
CA SER A 6 -11.04 -11.20 -4.08
C SER A 6 -11.17 -9.98 -3.17
N VAL A 7 -10.07 -9.23 -3.02
CA VAL A 7 -10.00 -8.04 -2.16
C VAL A 7 -9.44 -6.86 -2.94
N LEU A 8 -10.12 -5.72 -2.86
CA LEU A 8 -9.72 -4.45 -3.47
C LEU A 8 -9.40 -3.40 -2.40
N PHE A 9 -8.19 -2.85 -2.45
CA PHE A 9 -7.79 -1.70 -1.65
C PHE A 9 -7.89 -0.40 -2.45
N VAL A 10 -8.59 0.60 -1.91
CA VAL A 10 -8.81 1.89 -2.58
C VAL A 10 -8.28 3.04 -1.72
N CYS A 11 -7.46 3.90 -2.31
CA CYS A 11 -7.12 5.20 -1.73
C CYS A 11 -7.24 6.30 -2.79
N VAL A 12 -6.79 7.54 -2.50
CA VAL A 12 -6.88 8.63 -3.50
C VAL A 12 -5.92 8.37 -4.67
N HIS A 13 -4.61 8.34 -4.40
CA HIS A 13 -3.59 8.33 -5.46
C HIS A 13 -3.13 6.95 -5.92
N ASN A 14 -3.57 5.87 -5.26
CA ASN A 14 -3.03 4.52 -5.48
C ASN A 14 -1.48 4.43 -5.50
N ALA A 15 -0.83 5.30 -4.73
CA ALA A 15 0.63 5.42 -4.71
C ALA A 15 1.25 5.05 -3.35
N GLY A 16 0.45 4.83 -2.31
CA GLY A 16 0.96 4.57 -0.96
C GLY A 16 0.15 3.53 -0.22
N ARG A 17 -0.77 3.96 0.64
CA ARG A 17 -1.58 3.10 1.52
C ARG A 17 -2.16 1.87 0.83
N SER A 18 -2.86 2.04 -0.29
CA SER A 18 -3.49 0.92 -1.01
C SER A 18 -2.47 0.00 -1.67
N GLN A 19 -1.32 0.50 -2.12
CA GLN A 19 -0.25 -0.33 -2.69
C GLN A 19 0.42 -1.17 -1.61
N MET A 20 0.76 -0.55 -0.48
CA MET A 20 1.33 -1.24 0.67
C MET A 20 0.37 -2.31 1.20
N ALA A 21 -0.92 -1.98 1.34
CA ALA A 21 -1.91 -2.92 1.84
C ALA A 21 -2.12 -4.12 0.89
N ALA A 22 -2.15 -3.88 -0.42
CA ALA A 22 -2.24 -4.94 -1.42
C ALA A 22 -1.00 -5.84 -1.37
N ALA A 23 0.19 -5.27 -1.35
CA ALA A 23 1.43 -6.03 -1.29
C ALA A 23 1.53 -6.89 -0.02
N TRP A 24 1.14 -6.34 1.14
CA TRP A 24 1.06 -7.10 2.39
C TRP A 24 0.07 -8.26 2.31
N LEU A 25 -1.12 -8.04 1.78
CA LEU A 25 -2.11 -9.10 1.68
C LEU A 25 -1.64 -10.20 0.72
N THR A 26 -1.07 -9.84 -0.43
CA THR A 26 -0.48 -10.81 -1.37
C THR A 26 0.63 -11.62 -0.69
N HIS A 27 1.53 -10.95 0.04
CA HIS A 27 2.63 -11.61 0.76
C HIS A 27 2.14 -12.60 1.82
N LEU A 28 1.12 -12.22 2.61
CA LEU A 28 0.58 -13.06 3.71
C LEU A 28 -0.38 -14.15 3.22
N ALA A 29 -1.16 -13.86 2.18
CA ALA A 29 -2.16 -14.78 1.65
C ALA A 29 -1.59 -15.76 0.63
N GLY A 30 -0.52 -15.39 -0.07
CA GLY A 30 -0.02 -16.10 -1.23
C GLY A 30 -1.14 -16.29 -2.27
N ASP A 31 -1.19 -17.48 -2.88
CA ASP A 31 -2.17 -17.80 -3.91
C ASP A 31 -3.56 -18.18 -3.37
N ARG A 32 -3.96 -17.69 -2.19
CA ARG A 32 -5.30 -17.97 -1.63
C ARG A 32 -6.32 -16.87 -1.89
N ILE A 33 -5.85 -15.64 -2.15
CA ILE A 33 -6.70 -14.46 -2.34
C ILE A 33 -6.25 -13.73 -3.60
N GLU A 34 -7.18 -13.25 -4.40
CA GLU A 34 -6.90 -12.32 -5.48
C GLU A 34 -6.88 -10.89 -4.94
N VAL A 35 -5.76 -10.19 -5.11
CA VAL A 35 -5.57 -8.87 -4.50
C VAL A 35 -5.45 -7.80 -5.57
N ARG A 36 -6.27 -6.76 -5.46
CA ARG A 36 -6.29 -5.59 -6.34
C ARG A 36 -6.07 -4.31 -5.54
N SER A 37 -5.54 -3.28 -6.18
CA SER A 37 -5.48 -1.93 -5.63
C SER A 37 -5.87 -0.90 -6.69
N ALA A 38 -6.54 0.19 -6.27
CA ALA A 38 -6.95 1.26 -7.16
C ALA A 38 -6.99 2.64 -6.48
N GLY A 39 -7.14 3.68 -7.29
CA GLY A 39 -7.11 5.08 -6.90
C GLY A 39 -8.25 5.89 -7.51
N SER A 40 -8.89 6.77 -6.74
CA SER A 40 -9.88 7.70 -7.31
C SER A 40 -9.26 8.78 -8.19
N ASN A 41 -8.00 9.17 -7.91
CA ASN A 41 -7.21 10.10 -8.70
C ASN A 41 -5.75 9.62 -8.70
N PRO A 42 -5.39 8.60 -9.51
CA PRO A 42 -4.07 7.97 -9.48
C PRO A 42 -2.93 8.97 -9.63
N GLY A 43 -1.85 8.78 -8.87
CA GLY A 43 -0.60 9.51 -9.11
C GLY A 43 0.18 8.92 -10.28
N ASP A 44 1.23 9.60 -10.71
CA ASP A 44 2.04 9.16 -11.86
C ASP A 44 2.90 7.92 -11.53
N GLN A 45 3.28 7.76 -10.27
CA GLN A 45 4.13 6.67 -9.79
C GLN A 45 3.81 6.30 -8.34
N VAL A 46 4.27 5.12 -7.92
CA VAL A 46 4.25 4.73 -6.50
C VAL A 46 5.12 5.71 -5.71
N ASN A 47 4.67 6.05 -4.51
CA ASN A 47 5.37 6.95 -3.60
C ASN A 47 6.72 6.32 -3.22
N PRO A 48 7.86 6.98 -3.50
CA PRO A 48 9.18 6.45 -3.15
C PRO A 48 9.30 6.07 -1.67
N ALA A 49 8.70 6.84 -0.76
CA ALA A 49 8.71 6.51 0.67
C ALA A 49 7.95 5.22 1.00
N ALA A 50 6.92 4.87 0.21
CA ALA A 50 6.24 3.59 0.35
C ALA A 50 7.08 2.44 -0.21
N VAL A 51 7.80 2.66 -1.32
CA VAL A 51 8.76 1.69 -1.87
C VAL A 51 9.85 1.40 -0.86
N GLU A 52 10.49 2.44 -0.30
CA GLU A 52 11.52 2.31 0.73
C GLU A 52 11.00 1.56 1.97
N ALA A 53 9.82 1.94 2.48
CA ALA A 53 9.25 1.30 3.66
C ALA A 53 8.90 -0.19 3.45
N MET A 54 8.46 -0.58 2.26
CA MET A 54 8.18 -1.98 1.96
C MET A 54 9.48 -2.77 1.69
N ALA A 55 10.49 -2.12 1.10
CA ALA A 55 11.80 -2.74 0.90
C ALA A 55 12.50 -3.07 2.24
N GLU A 56 12.31 -2.25 3.29
CA GLU A 56 12.81 -2.54 4.65
C GLU A 56 12.32 -3.88 5.21
N VAL A 57 11.14 -4.34 4.78
CA VAL A 57 10.54 -5.62 5.18
C VAL A 57 10.66 -6.69 4.10
N GLY A 58 11.44 -6.45 3.04
CA GLY A 58 11.70 -7.41 1.97
C GLY A 58 10.58 -7.56 0.93
N ILE A 59 9.68 -6.58 0.83
CA ILE A 59 8.60 -6.57 -0.17
C ILE A 59 8.87 -5.44 -1.17
N ASP A 60 9.14 -5.78 -2.43
CA ASP A 60 9.34 -4.79 -3.48
C ASP A 60 8.00 -4.40 -4.13
N ILE A 61 7.69 -3.11 -4.13
CA ILE A 61 6.53 -2.53 -4.82
C ILE A 61 6.93 -1.50 -5.89
N SER A 62 8.22 -1.42 -6.24
CA SER A 62 8.76 -0.44 -7.20
C SER A 62 8.23 -0.63 -8.63
N ALA A 63 7.90 -1.87 -9.00
CA ALA A 63 7.32 -2.21 -10.29
C ALA A 63 5.80 -1.98 -10.37
N GLU A 64 5.14 -1.67 -9.25
CA GLU A 64 3.71 -1.39 -9.26
C GLU A 64 3.41 -0.05 -9.93
N THR A 65 2.26 0.04 -10.58
CA THR A 65 1.78 1.25 -11.23
C THR A 65 0.47 1.68 -10.59
N PRO A 66 0.28 2.96 -10.23
CA PRO A 66 -1.00 3.47 -9.80
C PRO A 66 -2.09 3.25 -10.86
N LYS A 67 -3.23 2.67 -10.45
CA LYS A 67 -4.35 2.29 -11.33
C LYS A 67 -5.61 3.06 -10.96
N ILE A 68 -6.39 3.48 -11.97
CA ILE A 68 -7.69 4.13 -11.79
C ILE A 68 -8.71 3.15 -11.22
N LEU A 69 -9.56 3.64 -10.30
CA LEU A 69 -10.70 2.89 -9.80
C LEU A 69 -11.75 2.75 -10.90
N THR A 70 -11.98 1.51 -11.33
CA THR A 70 -13.04 1.17 -12.29
C THR A 70 -14.20 0.49 -11.60
N ILE A 71 -15.39 0.60 -12.21
CA ILE A 71 -16.58 -0.13 -11.76
C ILE A 71 -16.33 -1.64 -11.76
N ASP A 72 -15.66 -2.15 -12.79
CA ASP A 72 -15.40 -3.59 -12.93
C ASP A 72 -14.47 -4.10 -11.83
N ALA A 73 -13.45 -3.32 -11.42
CA ALA A 73 -12.58 -3.69 -10.30
C ALA A 73 -13.38 -3.88 -9.00
N VAL A 74 -14.41 -3.05 -8.76
CA VAL A 74 -15.30 -3.21 -7.61
C VAL A 74 -16.23 -4.42 -7.82
N ARG A 75 -16.77 -4.60 -9.02
CA ARG A 75 -17.68 -5.71 -9.37
C ARG A 75 -17.00 -7.08 -9.24
N GLU A 76 -15.73 -7.18 -9.57
CA GLU A 76 -14.93 -8.41 -9.46
C GLU A 76 -14.43 -8.69 -8.04
N SER A 77 -14.58 -7.74 -7.11
CA SER A 77 -14.05 -7.85 -5.75
C SER A 77 -15.11 -8.26 -4.73
N ASP A 78 -14.87 -9.26 -3.89
CA ASP A 78 -15.79 -9.64 -2.82
C ASP A 78 -15.75 -8.66 -1.65
N VAL A 79 -14.56 -8.14 -1.35
CA VAL A 79 -14.31 -7.18 -0.28
C VAL A 79 -13.65 -5.92 -0.84
N CYS A 80 -14.25 -4.76 -0.55
CA CYS A 80 -13.69 -3.47 -0.91
C CYS A 80 -13.30 -2.70 0.35
N ILE A 81 -12.03 -2.30 0.44
CA ILE A 81 -11.44 -1.63 1.59
C ILE A 81 -11.05 -0.20 1.20
N THR A 82 -11.76 0.79 1.71
CA THR A 82 -11.48 2.21 1.48
C THR A 82 -10.46 2.72 2.49
N MET A 83 -9.51 3.53 2.03
CA MET A 83 -8.42 4.07 2.84
C MET A 83 -8.31 5.58 2.65
N GLY A 84 -9.43 6.29 2.88
CA GLY A 84 -9.50 7.74 2.79
C GLY A 84 -9.75 8.33 1.39
N CYS A 85 -10.35 7.57 0.48
CA CYS A 85 -10.88 8.06 -0.80
C CYS A 85 -12.32 8.62 -0.69
N GLY A 86 -12.91 8.63 0.51
CA GLY A 86 -14.30 9.04 0.74
C GLY A 86 -15.30 8.14 0.01
N ASP A 87 -16.40 8.73 -0.43
CA ASP A 87 -17.53 8.06 -1.09
C ASP A 87 -17.33 7.83 -2.60
N THR A 88 -16.09 7.86 -3.08
CA THR A 88 -15.80 7.70 -4.51
C THR A 88 -15.99 6.24 -5.00
N CYS A 89 -16.14 5.28 -4.08
CA CYS A 89 -16.37 3.88 -4.43
C CYS A 89 -17.85 3.61 -4.75
N PRO A 90 -18.17 3.11 -5.97
CA PRO A 90 -19.53 2.66 -6.26
C PRO A 90 -19.89 1.46 -5.37
N VAL A 91 -21.10 1.48 -4.81
CA VAL A 91 -21.59 0.44 -3.90
C VAL A 91 -22.44 -0.57 -4.67
N PHE A 92 -22.09 -1.84 -4.57
CA PHE A 92 -22.84 -2.96 -5.15
C PHE A 92 -23.42 -3.85 -4.04
N PRO A 93 -24.65 -4.34 -4.19
CA PRO A 93 -25.24 -5.26 -3.25
C PRO A 93 -24.47 -6.60 -3.23
N GLY A 94 -24.41 -7.24 -2.06
CA GLY A 94 -23.76 -8.54 -1.88
C GLY A 94 -22.24 -8.50 -1.65
N LYS A 95 -21.62 -7.31 -1.62
CA LYS A 95 -20.18 -7.13 -1.34
C LYS A 95 -19.94 -6.58 0.05
N ARG A 96 -18.78 -6.91 0.61
CA ARG A 96 -18.39 -6.41 1.94
C ARG A 96 -17.53 -5.16 1.82
N TYR A 97 -18.00 -4.06 2.36
CA TYR A 97 -17.27 -2.79 2.37
C TYR A 97 -16.69 -2.52 3.76
N LEU A 98 -15.40 -2.17 3.83
CA LEU A 98 -14.72 -1.79 5.05
C LEU A 98 -14.05 -0.43 4.85
N ASP A 99 -14.18 0.46 5.82
CA ASP A 99 -13.43 1.73 5.82
C ASP A 99 -12.31 1.68 6.84
N TRP A 100 -11.07 1.72 6.36
CA TRP A 100 -9.87 1.71 7.19
C TRP A 100 -9.29 3.11 7.25
N LYS A 101 -9.21 3.66 8.46
CA LYS A 101 -8.61 4.97 8.75
C LYS A 101 -7.25 4.78 9.42
N PRO A 102 -6.18 4.39 8.69
CA PRO A 102 -4.85 4.30 9.28
C PRO A 102 -4.46 5.70 9.77
N ARG A 103 -4.04 5.79 11.03
CA ARG A 103 -3.57 7.05 11.64
C ARG A 103 -2.44 7.61 10.79
N THR A 104 -2.66 8.76 10.15
CA THR A 104 -1.57 9.54 9.58
C THR A 104 -0.91 10.32 10.70
N ARG A 105 0.30 9.88 11.12
CA ARG A 105 1.20 10.82 11.79
C ARG A 105 1.58 11.86 10.74
N PRO A 106 1.48 13.18 11.00
CA PRO A 106 1.94 14.17 10.04
C PRO A 106 3.38 13.80 9.64
N ALA A 107 3.64 13.78 8.33
CA ALA A 107 4.96 13.46 7.81
C ALA A 107 5.95 14.40 8.51
N ARG A 108 6.79 13.86 9.38
CA ARG A 108 7.89 14.63 9.94
C ARG A 108 8.74 14.95 8.72
N ALA A 109 8.87 16.23 8.36
CA ALA A 109 9.71 16.69 7.26
C ALA A 109 11.01 15.89 7.30
N SER A 110 11.31 15.22 6.19
CA SER A 110 12.48 14.36 6.00
C SER A 110 13.71 15.05 6.59
N ARG A 111 14.22 14.54 7.71
CA ARG A 111 15.53 14.99 8.20
C ARG A 111 16.54 14.46 7.19
N PRO A 112 17.49 15.29 6.69
CA PRO A 112 18.59 14.74 5.92
C PRO A 112 19.32 13.70 6.79
N PHE A 113 19.51 12.51 6.23
CA PHE A 113 20.23 11.42 6.85
C PHE A 113 21.69 11.86 7.04
N ALA A 114 22.05 12.24 8.26
CA ALA A 114 23.45 12.41 8.62
C ALA A 114 24.05 11.00 8.71
N PRO A 115 25.04 10.63 7.88
CA PRO A 115 25.68 9.32 7.98
C PRO A 115 26.31 9.20 9.37
N SER A 116 25.96 8.12 10.06
CA SER A 116 26.45 7.78 11.39
C SER A 116 27.97 7.88 11.45
N ALA A 117 28.47 8.73 12.36
CA ALA A 117 29.88 8.88 12.66
C ALA A 117 30.53 7.51 12.90
N THR A 118 31.49 7.16 12.06
CA THR A 118 32.39 6.02 12.26
C THR A 118 33.09 6.23 13.61
N ARG A 119 32.71 5.43 14.60
CA ARG A 119 33.31 5.46 15.94
C ARG A 119 34.67 4.78 15.85
N SER A 120 35.69 5.54 15.46
CA SER A 120 37.08 5.12 15.52
C SER A 120 37.47 4.92 16.98
N ARG A 121 37.61 3.66 17.42
CA ARG A 121 38.23 3.29 18.70
C ARG A 121 39.67 3.84 18.74
N PRO A 122 40.09 4.60 19.76
CA PRO A 122 41.51 4.86 19.96
C PRO A 122 42.18 3.56 20.45
N SER A 123 43.16 3.09 19.68
CA SER A 123 44.07 2.03 20.07
C SER A 123 44.95 2.52 21.22
N SER A 124 44.83 1.88 22.38
CA SER A 124 45.78 2.02 23.49
C SER A 124 47.12 1.41 23.07
N ARG A 125 48.16 2.23 22.95
CA ARG A 125 49.55 1.76 22.99
C ARG A 125 50.16 2.08 24.34
N ALA A 126 50.84 1.06 24.85
CA ALA A 126 51.71 1.06 26.02
C ALA A 126 52.90 2.01 25.87
#